data_AF-A0A937Z3U1-F1
#
_entry.id   AF-A0A937Z3U1-F1
#
_cell.length_a   1.000
_cell.length_b   1.000
_cell.length_c   1.000
_cell.angle_alpha   90.00
_cell.angle_beta   90.00
_cell.angle_gamma   90.00
#
_symmetry.space_group_name_H-M   'P 1'
#
loop_
_entity.id
_entity.type
_entity.pdbx_description
1 polymer ?
#
loop_
_entity_poly.entity_id
_entity_poly.type
_entity_poly.pdbx_seq_one_letter_code
_entity_poly.pdbx_strand_id
1 'polypeptide(L)'
;MIAPRWLALLALLTLVAPVTPAAAQSAAPTVRGLEVVGTELRVVFTDGTHLPRDKLIGAVLTFVNAKGMAQWFRVDAIEVDARDDVGDVLLYSLTTPDASGAWVPLCGPDPDGRHLAIPLAGAWDEDGNPVAGGSTPAGAFTPALTSGALGKCVRFGYKPWKTVNGACLNRHHAACMRMVRGDYGGTGEPFTRDGMRIDVYRPGQHPGARQ
;
A
#
# COMPACT_ATOMS: atom_id res chain seq x y z
N MET A 1 -11.05 -99.14 -29.97
CA MET A 1 -11.58 -98.51 -28.73
C MET A 1 -10.83 -97.20 -28.53
N ILE A 2 -11.57 -96.16 -28.17
CA ILE A 2 -11.31 -94.74 -28.44
C ILE A 2 -10.44 -94.13 -27.32
N ALA A 3 -9.44 -93.34 -27.70
CA ALA A 3 -8.56 -92.58 -26.80
C ALA A 3 -9.21 -91.26 -26.34
N PRO A 4 -9.05 -90.81 -25.08
CA PRO A 4 -9.59 -89.53 -24.64
C PRO A 4 -8.57 -88.40 -24.85
N ARG A 5 -9.00 -87.35 -25.57
CA ARG A 5 -8.29 -86.09 -25.78
C ARG A 5 -8.70 -85.12 -24.67
N TRP A 6 -7.77 -84.73 -23.81
CA TRP A 6 -8.01 -83.71 -22.78
C TRP A 6 -7.71 -82.32 -23.39
N LEU A 7 -8.75 -81.50 -23.52
CA LEU A 7 -8.65 -80.10 -23.95
C LEU A 7 -8.27 -79.23 -22.74
N ALA A 8 -7.10 -78.58 -22.81
CA ALA A 8 -6.70 -77.55 -21.86
C ALA A 8 -7.41 -76.22 -22.19
N LEU A 9 -8.24 -75.71 -21.29
CA LEU A 9 -8.80 -74.36 -21.36
C LEU A 9 -7.79 -73.34 -20.83
N LEU A 10 -7.27 -72.49 -21.71
CA LEU A 10 -6.52 -71.29 -21.37
C LEU A 10 -7.51 -70.16 -21.03
N ALA A 11 -7.63 -69.82 -19.75
CA ALA A 11 -8.40 -68.66 -19.30
C ALA A 11 -7.59 -67.38 -19.54
N LEU A 12 -8.05 -66.55 -20.48
CA LEU A 12 -7.48 -65.23 -20.76
C LEU A 12 -7.88 -64.26 -19.63
N LEU A 13 -6.94 -63.94 -18.74
CA LEU A 13 -7.13 -62.96 -17.68
C LEU A 13 -6.85 -61.55 -18.24
N THR A 14 -7.90 -60.82 -18.60
CA THR A 14 -7.79 -59.42 -19.05
C THR A 14 -7.57 -58.50 -17.85
N LEU A 15 -6.34 -58.00 -17.66
CA LEU A 15 -6.03 -56.92 -16.72
C LEU A 15 -6.72 -55.63 -17.20
N VAL A 16 -7.75 -55.18 -16.49
CA VAL A 16 -8.31 -53.84 -16.65
C VAL A 16 -7.52 -52.91 -15.72
N ALA A 17 -6.66 -52.06 -16.28
CA ALA A 17 -5.94 -51.06 -15.50
C ALA A 17 -6.91 -49.95 -15.06
N PRO A 18 -6.89 -49.50 -13.79
CA PRO A 18 -7.70 -48.39 -13.34
C PRO A 18 -7.18 -47.09 -13.97
N VAL A 19 -8.01 -46.45 -14.79
CA VAL A 19 -7.75 -45.09 -15.28
C VAL A 19 -8.04 -44.15 -14.11
N THR A 20 -6.98 -43.67 -13.45
CA THR A 20 -7.11 -42.59 -12.46
C THR A 20 -7.45 -41.30 -13.21
N PRO A 21 -8.59 -40.64 -12.94
CA PRO A 21 -8.87 -39.34 -13.53
C PRO A 21 -7.78 -38.36 -13.08
N ALA A 22 -7.11 -37.73 -14.05
CA ALA A 22 -6.18 -36.65 -13.77
C ALA A 22 -6.96 -35.54 -13.05
N ALA A 23 -6.59 -35.26 -11.79
CA ALA A 23 -7.11 -34.10 -11.09
C ALA A 23 -6.78 -32.87 -11.93
N ALA A 24 -7.82 -32.19 -12.44
CA ALA A 24 -7.67 -30.93 -13.13
C ALA A 24 -7.00 -29.96 -12.16
N GLN A 25 -5.73 -29.63 -12.41
CA GLN A 25 -5.04 -28.57 -11.71
C GLN A 25 -5.75 -27.27 -12.09
N SER A 26 -6.58 -26.75 -11.19
CA SER A 26 -7.11 -25.40 -11.30
C SER A 26 -5.93 -24.45 -11.47
N ALA A 27 -5.92 -23.70 -12.57
CA ALA A 27 -4.90 -22.70 -12.80
C ALA A 27 -4.83 -21.76 -11.60
N ALA A 28 -3.63 -21.52 -11.08
CA ALA A 28 -3.44 -20.60 -9.97
C ALA A 28 -4.00 -19.22 -10.38
N PRO A 29 -4.74 -18.55 -9.49
CA PRO A 29 -5.34 -17.27 -9.81
C PRO A 29 -4.23 -16.24 -10.09
N THR A 30 -4.39 -15.48 -11.16
CA THR A 30 -3.43 -14.46 -11.58
C THR A 30 -3.73 -13.13 -10.89
N VAL A 31 -2.72 -12.27 -10.75
CA VAL A 31 -2.91 -10.94 -10.14
C VAL A 31 -3.79 -10.10 -11.07
N ARG A 32 -4.92 -9.62 -10.54
CA ARG A 32 -5.82 -8.68 -11.22
C ARG A 32 -5.34 -7.24 -11.04
N GLY A 33 -4.86 -6.88 -9.84
CA GLY A 33 -4.40 -5.52 -9.57
C GLY A 33 -3.98 -5.27 -8.13
N LEU A 34 -3.64 -4.00 -7.86
CA LEU A 34 -3.31 -3.48 -6.55
C LEU A 34 -4.36 -2.43 -6.16
N GLU A 35 -4.88 -2.51 -4.94
CA GLU A 35 -5.87 -1.58 -4.40
C GLU A 35 -5.43 -1.08 -3.03
N VAL A 36 -5.98 0.07 -2.62
CA VAL A 36 -5.78 0.62 -1.27
C VAL A 36 -7.14 0.75 -0.59
N VAL A 37 -7.30 0.08 0.55
CA VAL A 37 -8.52 0.17 1.38
C VAL A 37 -8.16 0.79 2.73
N GLY A 38 -8.59 2.03 2.95
CA GLY A 38 -8.06 2.85 4.05
C GLY A 38 -6.58 3.13 3.82
N THR A 39 -5.72 2.44 4.57
CA THR A 39 -4.26 2.45 4.40
C THR A 39 -3.68 1.09 4.02
N GLU A 40 -4.52 0.07 3.82
CA GLU A 40 -4.07 -1.29 3.53
C GLU A 40 -3.87 -1.49 2.02
N LEU A 41 -2.64 -1.83 1.63
CA LEU A 41 -2.33 -2.35 0.29
C LEU A 41 -2.90 -3.77 0.13
N ARG A 42 -3.71 -3.97 -0.91
CA ARG A 42 -4.31 -5.28 -1.25
C ARG A 42 -3.95 -5.66 -2.68
N VAL A 43 -3.20 -6.74 -2.83
CA VAL A 43 -3.02 -7.40 -4.13
C VAL A 43 -4.23 -8.29 -4.36
N VAL A 44 -5.04 -7.97 -5.35
CA VAL A 44 -6.28 -8.66 -5.69
C VAL A 44 -6.02 -9.62 -6.84
N PHE A 45 -6.48 -10.85 -6.72
CA PHE A 45 -6.39 -11.87 -7.75
C PHE A 45 -7.66 -11.91 -8.63
N THR A 46 -7.59 -12.62 -9.76
CA THR A 46 -8.71 -12.73 -10.72
C THR A 46 -9.94 -13.45 -10.18
N ASP A 47 -9.78 -14.27 -9.15
CA ASP A 47 -10.88 -14.94 -8.41
C ASP A 47 -11.51 -14.06 -7.31
N GLY A 48 -11.01 -12.83 -7.13
CA GLY A 48 -11.48 -11.88 -6.12
C GLY A 48 -10.86 -12.07 -4.73
N THR A 49 -10.02 -13.09 -4.54
CA THR A 49 -9.22 -13.22 -3.32
C THR A 49 -8.11 -12.17 -3.28
N HIS A 50 -7.51 -11.96 -2.11
CA HIS A 50 -6.39 -11.05 -1.96
C HIS A 50 -5.24 -11.72 -1.21
N LEU A 51 -4.02 -11.29 -1.52
CA LEU A 51 -2.82 -11.74 -0.84
C LEU A 51 -2.90 -11.30 0.65
N PRO A 52 -2.74 -12.23 1.62
CA PRO A 52 -2.73 -11.86 3.03
C PRO A 52 -1.64 -10.83 3.34
N ARG A 53 -1.90 -9.93 4.29
CA ARG A 53 -1.01 -8.81 4.63
C ARG A 53 0.42 -9.24 4.97
N ASP A 54 0.58 -10.31 5.74
CA ASP A 54 1.90 -10.85 6.12
C ASP A 54 2.67 -11.38 4.90
N LYS A 55 1.96 -11.83 3.86
CA LYS A 55 2.54 -12.30 2.60
C LYS A 55 2.88 -11.18 1.64
N LEU A 56 2.49 -9.94 1.94
CA LEU A 56 2.91 -8.77 1.17
C LEU A 56 4.38 -8.41 1.43
N ILE A 57 4.93 -8.76 2.60
CA ILE A 57 6.32 -8.46 2.95
C ILE A 57 7.26 -9.24 2.03
N GLY A 58 8.19 -8.53 1.38
CA GLY A 58 9.09 -9.03 0.36
C GLY A 58 8.53 -8.96 -1.06
N ALA A 59 7.23 -8.66 -1.26
CA ALA A 59 6.64 -8.54 -2.58
C ALA A 59 7.18 -7.32 -3.33
N VAL A 60 7.54 -7.52 -4.59
CA VAL A 60 7.89 -6.44 -5.53
C VAL A 60 6.67 -6.15 -6.40
N LEU A 61 6.19 -4.92 -6.33
CA LEU A 61 4.95 -4.45 -6.94
C LEU A 61 5.22 -3.22 -7.80
N THR A 62 4.22 -2.81 -8.58
CA THR A 62 4.26 -1.56 -9.34
C THR A 62 3.05 -0.71 -9.00
N PHE A 63 3.21 0.61 -9.03
CA PHE A 63 2.11 1.56 -8.92
C PHE A 63 2.27 2.67 -9.96
N VAL A 64 1.15 3.34 -10.26
CA VAL A 64 1.17 4.53 -11.11
C VAL A 64 1.24 5.76 -10.21
N ASN A 65 2.32 6.53 -10.34
CA ASN A 65 2.51 7.76 -9.57
C ASN A 65 1.65 8.93 -10.09
N ALA A 66 1.68 10.08 -9.41
CA ALA A 66 0.90 11.25 -9.80
C ALA A 66 1.20 11.80 -11.20
N LYS A 67 2.33 11.43 -11.80
CA LYS A 67 2.72 11.80 -13.19
C LYS A 67 2.27 10.76 -14.22
N GLY A 68 1.51 9.75 -13.83
CA GLY A 68 1.07 8.67 -14.71
C GLY A 68 2.17 7.64 -15.04
N MET A 69 3.32 7.69 -14.37
CA MET A 69 4.43 6.78 -14.62
C MET A 69 4.37 5.57 -13.70
N ALA A 70 4.58 4.38 -14.25
CA ALA A 70 4.74 3.15 -13.47
C ALA A 70 6.07 3.15 -12.72
N GLN A 71 6.05 2.84 -11.42
CA GLN A 71 7.22 2.77 -10.57
C GLN A 71 7.20 1.48 -9.75
N TRP A 72 8.34 0.78 -9.73
CA TRP A 72 8.52 -0.43 -8.93
C TRP A 72 8.82 -0.09 -7.48
N PHE A 73 8.32 -0.92 -6.58
CA PHE A 73 8.65 -0.84 -5.16
C PHE A 73 8.60 -2.22 -4.52
N ARG A 74 9.32 -2.40 -3.42
CA ARG A 74 9.25 -3.57 -2.56
C ARG A 74 8.69 -3.17 -1.20
N VAL A 75 7.83 -4.03 -0.65
CA VAL A 75 7.33 -3.88 0.72
C VAL A 75 8.31 -4.58 1.66
N ASP A 76 9.04 -3.84 2.48
CA ASP A 76 10.02 -4.43 3.40
C ASP A 76 9.45 -4.68 4.80
N ALA A 77 8.48 -3.88 5.23
CA ALA A 77 7.79 -4.06 6.51
C ALA A 77 6.43 -3.38 6.52
N ILE A 78 5.53 -3.86 7.38
CA ILE A 78 4.20 -3.29 7.63
C ILE A 78 3.99 -3.26 9.15
N GLU A 79 3.57 -2.10 9.68
CA GLU A 79 3.24 -1.93 11.10
C GLU A 79 1.98 -1.09 11.28
N VAL A 80 1.32 -1.23 12.43
CA VAL A 80 0.26 -0.29 12.84
C VAL A 80 0.94 0.96 13.38
N ASP A 81 0.43 2.14 13.03
CA ASP A 81 0.94 3.39 13.58
C ASP A 81 0.64 3.47 15.08
N ALA A 82 1.68 3.36 15.90
CA ALA A 82 1.56 3.50 17.35
C ALA A 82 1.10 4.89 17.81
N ARG A 83 1.12 5.91 16.92
CA ARG A 83 0.60 7.25 17.19
C ARG A 83 -0.87 7.42 16.77
N ASP A 84 -1.49 6.39 16.21
CA ASP A 84 -2.91 6.40 15.87
C ASP A 84 -3.73 5.69 16.96
N ASP A 85 -4.43 6.46 17.79
CA ASP A 85 -5.25 5.92 18.89
C ASP A 85 -6.35 4.96 18.41
N VAL A 86 -6.80 5.10 17.16
CA VAL A 86 -7.82 4.24 16.55
C VAL A 86 -7.22 2.91 16.05
N GLY A 87 -5.91 2.87 15.77
CA GLY A 87 -5.20 1.69 15.29
C GLY A 87 -5.56 1.25 13.87
N ASP A 88 -6.07 2.16 13.03
CA ASP A 88 -6.48 1.84 11.65
C ASP A 88 -5.61 2.50 10.57
N VAL A 89 -4.49 3.11 10.98
CA VAL A 89 -3.40 3.55 10.10
C VAL A 89 -2.29 2.51 10.08
N LEU A 90 -1.92 2.06 8.89
CA LEU A 90 -0.77 1.20 8.63
C LEU A 90 0.38 2.01 8.03
N LEU A 91 1.58 1.79 8.55
CA LEU A 91 2.83 2.34 8.04
C LEU A 91 3.60 1.24 7.29
N TYR A 92 4.17 1.63 6.16
CA TYR A 92 4.92 0.74 5.28
C TYR A 92 6.35 1.22 5.13
N SER A 93 7.31 0.32 5.32
CA SER A 93 8.68 0.52 4.85
C SER A 93 8.74 0.06 3.40
N LEU A 94 9.00 1.00 2.49
CA LEU A 94 9.01 0.76 1.06
C LEU A 94 10.40 1.07 0.49
N THR A 95 10.92 0.22 -0.38
CA THR A 95 12.14 0.48 -1.16
C THR A 95 11.85 0.50 -2.65
N THR A 96 12.65 1.23 -3.42
CA THR A 96 12.59 1.33 -4.89
C THR A 96 14.00 1.12 -5.44
N PRO A 97 14.18 0.54 -6.63
CA PRO A 97 15.50 0.48 -7.25
C PRO A 97 15.98 1.88 -7.63
N ASP A 98 17.25 2.18 -7.38
CA ASP A 98 17.93 3.35 -7.90
C ASP A 98 18.52 3.09 -9.31
N ALA A 99 19.24 4.08 -9.86
CA ALA A 99 19.86 3.96 -11.19
C ALA A 99 20.93 2.86 -11.29
N SER A 100 21.50 2.41 -10.16
CA SER A 100 22.45 1.30 -10.10
C SER A 100 21.77 -0.07 -9.94
N GLY A 101 20.45 -0.08 -9.69
CA GLY A 101 19.68 -1.27 -9.37
C GLY A 101 19.70 -1.63 -7.88
N ALA A 102 20.31 -0.81 -7.02
CA ALA A 102 20.28 -1.00 -5.58
C ALA A 102 18.91 -0.60 -5.02
N TRP A 103 18.38 -1.38 -4.07
CA TRP A 103 17.14 -1.07 -3.38
C TRP A 103 17.39 0.00 -2.31
N VAL A 104 16.82 1.18 -2.50
CA VAL A 104 16.94 2.32 -1.59
C VAL A 104 15.57 2.70 -1.02
N PRO A 105 15.48 3.31 0.17
CA PRO A 105 14.20 3.75 0.71
C PRO A 105 13.45 4.65 -0.28
N LEU A 106 12.17 4.35 -0.51
CA LEU A 106 11.29 5.18 -1.33
C LEU A 106 11.03 6.53 -0.64
N CYS A 107 11.11 6.54 0.69
CA CYS A 107 10.79 7.68 1.53
C CYS A 107 12.05 8.39 2.00
N GLY A 108 12.03 9.72 2.08
CA GLY A 108 12.99 10.45 2.92
C GLY A 108 12.73 10.21 4.41
N PRO A 109 13.73 10.41 5.29
CA PRO A 109 13.56 10.19 6.72
C PRO A 109 12.58 11.21 7.32
N ASP A 110 11.77 10.75 8.27
CA ASP A 110 10.94 11.60 9.13
C ASP A 110 11.73 12.17 10.33
N PRO A 111 11.13 13.02 11.18
CA PRO A 111 11.84 13.60 12.33
C PRO A 111 12.41 12.58 13.32
N ASP A 112 11.91 11.33 13.31
CA ASP A 112 12.41 10.24 14.13
C ASP A 112 13.46 9.38 13.38
N GLY A 113 13.86 9.79 12.17
CA GLY A 113 14.80 9.08 11.31
C GLY A 113 14.20 7.88 10.56
N ARG A 114 12.87 7.74 10.54
CA ARG A 114 12.19 6.58 9.94
C ARG A 114 11.78 6.87 8.50
N HIS A 115 11.82 5.85 7.64
CA HIS A 115 11.50 5.96 6.21
C HIS A 115 10.18 5.26 5.91
N LEU A 116 9.06 5.88 6.27
CA LEU A 116 7.74 5.25 6.24
C LEU A 116 6.76 5.99 5.35
N ALA A 117 5.85 5.24 4.75
CA ALA A 117 4.73 5.73 3.97
C ALA A 117 3.39 5.19 4.47
N ILE A 118 2.35 6.00 4.31
CA ILE A 118 0.95 5.61 4.41
C ILE A 118 0.39 5.52 2.97
N PRO A 119 -0.02 4.35 2.48
CA PRO A 119 -0.64 4.22 1.18
C PRO A 119 -1.99 4.97 1.16
N LEU A 120 -2.16 5.87 0.20
CA LEU A 120 -3.42 6.57 -0.06
C LEU A 120 -3.97 6.18 -1.42
N ALA A 121 -5.26 5.81 -1.48
CA ALA A 121 -5.92 5.53 -2.75
C ALA A 121 -5.83 6.73 -3.71
N GLY A 122 -5.48 6.45 -4.96
CA GLY A 122 -5.40 7.41 -6.04
C GLY A 122 -4.16 8.30 -6.05
N ALA A 123 -4.14 9.21 -7.02
CA ALA A 123 -3.07 10.17 -7.22
C ALA A 123 -3.38 11.46 -6.45
N TRP A 124 -2.42 11.93 -5.67
CA TRP A 124 -2.48 13.20 -4.96
C TRP A 124 -1.36 14.10 -5.48
N ASP A 125 -1.68 15.36 -5.76
CA ASP A 125 -0.68 16.35 -6.12
C ASP A 125 0.08 16.87 -4.87
N GLU A 126 1.08 17.72 -5.10
CA GLU A 126 1.88 18.33 -4.06
C GLU A 126 1.07 19.27 -3.16
N ASP A 127 -0.10 19.71 -3.63
CA ASP A 127 -1.06 20.53 -2.88
C ASP A 127 -1.98 19.70 -1.99
N GLY A 128 -1.93 18.37 -2.09
CA GLY A 128 -2.81 17.47 -1.37
C GLY A 128 -4.23 17.46 -1.92
N ASN A 129 -4.40 17.86 -3.18
CA ASN A 129 -5.63 17.61 -3.90
C ASN A 129 -5.52 16.27 -4.62
N PRO A 130 -6.62 15.51 -4.72
CA PRO A 130 -6.70 14.44 -5.70
C PRO A 130 -6.43 15.02 -7.09
N VAL A 131 -5.51 14.42 -7.85
CA VAL A 131 -5.23 14.84 -9.23
C VAL A 131 -6.51 14.67 -10.04
N ALA A 132 -7.21 15.77 -10.32
CA ALA A 132 -8.46 15.76 -11.06
C ALA A 132 -8.17 15.57 -12.56
N GLY A 133 -8.38 14.36 -13.06
CA GLY A 133 -8.19 14.05 -14.48
C GLY A 133 -8.54 12.59 -14.77
N GLY A 134 -9.81 12.33 -15.10
CA GLY A 134 -10.29 10.99 -15.47
C GLY A 134 -10.28 10.01 -14.29
N SER A 135 -10.98 8.88 -14.46
CA SER A 135 -10.95 7.75 -13.53
C SER A 135 -9.51 7.46 -13.07
N THR A 136 -9.25 7.60 -11.78
CA THR A 136 -8.00 7.17 -11.14
C THR A 136 -7.59 5.82 -11.73
N PRO A 137 -6.42 5.72 -12.41
CA PRO A 137 -6.01 4.47 -13.03
C PRO A 137 -6.07 3.34 -12.00
N ALA A 138 -6.55 2.16 -12.42
CA ALA A 138 -6.50 0.99 -11.55
C ALA A 138 -5.05 0.76 -11.10
N GLY A 139 -4.81 0.63 -9.80
CA GLY A 139 -3.45 0.53 -9.24
C GLY A 139 -2.74 1.86 -8.97
N ALA A 140 -3.38 3.01 -9.19
CA ALA A 140 -2.84 4.29 -8.75
C ALA A 140 -3.05 4.47 -7.25
N PHE A 141 -1.95 4.72 -6.55
CA PHE A 141 -1.95 5.14 -5.16
C PHE A 141 -0.78 6.10 -4.91
N THR A 142 -0.89 6.88 -3.85
CA THR A 142 0.17 7.82 -3.44
C THR A 142 0.78 7.34 -2.13
N PRO A 143 2.10 7.10 -2.07
CA PRO A 143 2.79 6.83 -0.81
C PRO A 143 2.92 8.14 -0.02
N ALA A 144 2.02 8.39 0.94
CA ALA A 144 2.07 9.56 1.81
C ALA A 144 3.16 9.39 2.88
N LEU A 145 4.30 10.03 2.64
CA LEU A 145 5.48 10.02 3.50
C LEU A 145 5.16 10.52 4.92
N THR A 146 5.64 9.85 5.96
CA THR A 146 5.51 10.33 7.36
C THR A 146 6.27 11.64 7.61
N SER A 147 7.28 11.93 6.80
CA SER A 147 8.00 13.21 6.77
C SER A 147 7.21 14.32 6.06
N GLY A 148 6.32 13.98 5.13
CA GLY A 148 5.56 14.91 4.30
C GLY A 148 4.22 15.35 4.92
N ALA A 149 3.64 16.42 4.36
CA ALA A 149 2.37 16.96 4.82
C ALA A 149 1.21 15.95 4.70
N LEU A 150 1.15 15.17 3.60
CA LEU A 150 0.11 14.16 3.37
C LEU A 150 0.03 13.15 4.53
N GLY A 151 1.18 12.58 4.91
CA GLY A 151 1.27 11.60 6.00
C GLY A 151 1.01 12.25 7.35
N LYS A 152 1.57 13.43 7.62
CA LYS A 152 1.30 14.18 8.87
C LYS A 152 -0.19 14.43 9.07
N CYS A 153 -0.91 14.87 8.04
CA CYS A 153 -2.34 15.13 8.14
C CYS A 153 -3.19 13.88 8.42
N VAL A 154 -2.81 12.73 7.86
CA VAL A 154 -3.44 11.45 8.22
C VAL A 154 -3.22 11.13 9.70
N ARG A 155 -1.99 11.29 10.19
CA ARG A 155 -1.61 11.04 11.59
C ARG A 155 -2.23 12.03 12.57
N PHE A 156 -2.59 13.24 12.11
CA PHE A 156 -3.38 14.19 12.88
C PHE A 156 -4.88 13.82 12.94
N GLY A 157 -5.29 12.74 12.27
CA GLY A 157 -6.67 12.24 12.28
C GLY A 157 -7.51 12.70 11.09
N TYR A 158 -6.97 13.54 10.19
CA TYR A 158 -7.67 13.97 8.97
C TYR A 158 -7.62 12.88 7.89
N LYS A 159 -8.20 11.72 8.16
CA LYS A 159 -8.17 10.53 7.27
C LYS A 159 -9.12 10.75 6.09
N PRO A 160 -8.65 11.00 4.84
CA PRO A 160 -9.50 11.46 3.74
C PRO A 160 -10.60 10.46 3.32
N TRP A 161 -10.45 9.18 3.66
CA TRP A 161 -11.44 8.13 3.40
C TRP A 161 -12.54 8.02 4.46
N LYS A 162 -12.47 8.78 5.57
CA LYS A 162 -13.46 8.70 6.66
C LYS A 162 -14.54 9.75 6.55
N THR A 163 -15.69 9.41 7.14
CA THR A 163 -16.79 10.33 7.43
C THR A 163 -16.99 10.38 8.94
N VAL A 164 -17.01 11.59 9.50
CA VAL A 164 -17.21 11.82 10.94
C VAL A 164 -18.38 12.78 11.10
N ASN A 165 -19.37 12.42 11.91
CA ASN A 165 -20.59 13.21 12.15
C ASN A 165 -21.29 13.68 10.86
N GLY A 166 -21.33 12.82 9.83
CA GLY A 166 -21.93 13.12 8.54
C GLY A 166 -21.09 13.99 7.59
N ALA A 167 -19.88 14.41 7.99
CA ALA A 167 -18.96 15.15 7.15
C ALA A 167 -17.81 14.28 6.65
N CYS A 168 -17.60 14.24 5.34
CA CYS A 168 -16.43 13.61 4.73
C CYS A 168 -15.15 14.39 5.11
N LEU A 169 -14.11 13.68 5.52
CA LEU A 169 -12.85 14.31 5.94
C LEU A 169 -11.93 14.70 4.79
N ASN A 170 -12.26 14.39 3.53
CA ASN A 170 -11.46 14.78 2.37
C ASN A 170 -11.15 16.30 2.32
N ARG A 171 -12.14 17.16 2.53
CA ARG A 171 -11.94 18.62 2.58
C ARG A 171 -11.17 19.07 3.81
N HIS A 172 -11.31 18.35 4.91
CA HIS A 172 -10.56 18.62 6.14
C HIS A 172 -9.09 18.24 6.01
N HIS A 173 -8.79 17.14 5.31
CA HIS A 173 -7.44 16.74 4.96
C HIS A 173 -6.77 17.76 4.04
N ALA A 174 -7.46 18.26 3.02
CA ALA A 174 -6.97 19.36 2.19
C ALA A 174 -6.72 20.66 2.98
N ALA A 175 -7.60 21.00 3.94
CA ALA A 175 -7.38 22.14 4.82
C ALA A 175 -6.15 21.93 5.73
N CYS A 176 -5.96 20.72 6.26
CA CYS A 176 -4.77 20.36 7.01
C CYS A 176 -3.50 20.49 6.16
N MET A 177 -3.53 20.04 4.90
CA MET A 177 -2.40 20.16 3.98
C MET A 177 -1.95 21.61 3.82
N ARG A 178 -2.90 22.53 3.61
CA ARG A 178 -2.63 23.97 3.54
C ARG A 178 -2.01 24.50 4.84
N MET A 179 -2.58 24.16 5.98
CA MET A 179 -2.06 24.56 7.29
C MET A 179 -0.64 24.05 7.54
N VAL A 180 -0.36 22.76 7.31
CA VAL A 180 0.95 22.15 7.56
C VAL A 180 2.02 22.72 6.63
N ARG A 181 1.66 23.06 5.39
CA ARG A 181 2.56 23.70 4.42
C ARG A 181 2.70 25.21 4.64
N GLY A 182 1.86 25.81 5.48
CA GLY A 182 1.75 27.26 5.62
C GLY A 182 1.16 27.97 4.40
N ASP A 183 0.48 27.25 3.49
CA ASP A 183 -0.21 27.81 2.32
C ASP A 183 -1.56 28.43 2.70
N TYR A 184 -1.53 29.48 3.52
CA TYR A 184 -2.74 30.16 3.98
C TYR A 184 -3.40 31.00 2.87
N GLY A 185 -2.62 31.39 1.86
CA GLY A 185 -3.11 32.10 0.67
C GLY A 185 -3.88 31.20 -0.30
N GLY A 186 -3.70 29.88 -0.21
CA GLY A 186 -4.32 28.91 -1.11
C GLY A 186 -3.76 29.00 -2.53
N THR A 187 -2.51 29.45 -2.68
CA THR A 187 -1.83 29.61 -3.96
C THR A 187 -0.97 28.39 -4.32
N GLY A 188 -0.95 27.36 -3.46
CA GLY A 188 -0.09 26.19 -3.60
C GLY A 188 1.36 26.42 -3.15
N GLU A 189 1.69 27.63 -2.70
CA GLU A 189 3.05 28.00 -2.29
C GLU A 189 3.23 27.72 -0.78
N PRO A 190 4.16 26.84 -0.40
CA PRO A 190 4.42 26.57 1.01
C PRO A 190 5.23 27.71 1.64
N PHE A 191 4.78 28.23 2.77
CA PHE A 191 5.55 29.20 3.57
C PHE A 191 6.35 28.53 4.70
N THR A 192 6.25 27.21 4.85
CA THR A 192 7.09 26.42 5.75
C THR A 192 8.10 25.57 4.96
N ARG A 193 9.29 25.39 5.52
CA ARG A 193 10.33 24.49 5.00
C ARG A 193 10.83 23.57 6.09
N ASP A 194 11.29 22.37 5.72
CA ASP A 194 11.88 21.45 6.69
C ASP A 194 13.08 22.11 7.40
N GLY A 195 13.17 21.87 8.71
CA GLY A 195 14.16 22.52 9.58
C GLY A 195 13.82 23.96 10.01
N MET A 196 12.70 24.54 9.56
CA MET A 196 12.22 25.82 10.08
C MET A 196 11.88 25.69 11.56
N ARG A 197 12.56 26.47 12.40
CA ARG A 197 12.32 26.49 13.85
C ARG A 197 11.00 27.22 14.13
N ILE A 198 10.11 26.56 14.86
CA ILE A 198 8.90 27.20 15.40
C ILE A 198 9.27 27.83 16.73
N ASP A 199 9.15 29.15 16.83
CA ASP A 199 9.22 29.85 18.11
C ASP A 199 7.89 29.72 18.83
N VAL A 200 7.87 28.96 19.91
CA VAL A 200 6.70 28.86 20.79
C VAL A 200 6.77 30.02 21.78
N TYR A 201 6.33 31.19 21.32
CA TYR A 201 6.26 32.37 22.17
C TYR A 201 5.19 32.16 23.24
N ARG A 202 5.62 32.09 24.50
CA ARG A 202 4.74 32.16 25.67
C ARG A 202 4.93 33.51 26.35
N PRO A 203 3.89 34.38 26.43
CA PRO A 203 3.98 35.61 27.19
C PRO A 203 4.42 35.33 28.63
N GLY A 204 5.52 35.96 29.09
CA GLY A 204 6.06 35.82 30.44
C GLY A 204 7.23 34.84 30.63
N GLN A 205 7.62 34.06 29.60
CA GLN A 205 8.87 33.28 29.63
C GLN A 205 9.94 33.95 28.77
N HIS A 206 10.82 34.75 29.38
CA HIS A 206 11.99 35.29 28.68
C HIS A 206 13.05 34.20 28.45
N PRO A 207 13.66 34.12 27.25
CA PRO A 207 14.68 33.12 26.89
C PRO A 207 16.08 33.42 27.50
N GLY A 208 16.14 33.87 28.76
CA GLY A 208 17.38 34.30 29.42
C GLY A 208 17.66 33.70 30.79
N ALA A 209 16.72 32.96 31.40
CA ALA A 209 16.99 32.26 32.65
C ALA A 209 17.61 30.89 32.36
N ARG A 210 18.94 30.83 32.28
CA ARG A 210 19.67 29.56 32.43
C ARG A 210 19.36 29.00 33.82
N GLN A 211 19.01 27.72 33.88
CA GLN A 211 19.29 26.90 35.07
C GLN A 211 20.77 26.52 35.05
#